data_AF-A0A821ICV7-F1
#
_entry.id   AF-A0A821ICV7-F1
#
_cell.length_a   1.000
_cell.length_b   1.000
_cell.length_c   1.000
_cell.angle_alpha   90.00
_cell.angle_beta   90.00
_cell.angle_gamma   90.00
#
_symmetry.space_group_name_H-M   'P 1'
#
loop_
_entity.id
_entity.type
_entity.pdbx_description
1 polymer ?
#
loop_
_entity_poly.entity_id
_entity_poly.type
_entity_poly.pdbx_seq_one_letter_code
_entity_poly.pdbx_strand_id
1 'polypeptide(L)'
;MDKYRVPNRANLLRAREYGLENSFIHIEQTRRLANFTLCKYRNLTSYHHSSISTMSLEQSEYRYLLSGGTNGHICCHDMFPSNLVVTHPIIFQIDQDSNQNHHINNACTLIRYPYRSRL
;
A
#
# COMPACT_ATOMS: atom_id res chain seq x y z
N MET A 1 -9.44 -17.18 35.63
CA MET A 1 -8.76 -15.88 35.43
C MET A 1 -8.66 -15.65 33.92
N ASP A 2 -9.71 -15.07 33.32
CA ASP A 2 -9.79 -14.87 31.86
C ASP A 2 -9.37 -13.43 31.51
N LYS A 3 -8.10 -13.10 31.71
CA LYS A 3 -7.60 -11.73 31.52
C LYS A 3 -7.38 -11.33 30.05
N TYR A 4 -7.64 -12.22 29.09
CA TYR A 4 -7.39 -11.98 27.66
C TYR A 4 -8.53 -12.44 26.76
N ARG A 5 -9.79 -12.33 27.22
CA ARG A 5 -10.92 -12.57 26.32
C ARG A 5 -11.02 -11.42 25.33
N VAL A 6 -10.58 -11.64 24.09
CA VAL A 6 -10.76 -10.69 22.99
C VAL A 6 -12.25 -10.34 22.91
N PRO A 7 -12.62 -9.06 23.01
CA PRO A 7 -14.03 -8.67 22.98
C PRO A 7 -14.69 -9.16 21.70
N ASN A 8 -15.89 -9.74 21.81
CA ASN A 8 -16.66 -10.10 20.63
C ASN A 8 -17.04 -8.81 19.85
N ARG A 9 -17.30 -8.94 18.54
CA ARG A 9 -17.60 -7.80 17.67
C ARG A 9 -18.80 -6.97 18.16
N ALA A 10 -19.80 -7.62 18.76
CA ALA A 10 -20.98 -6.95 19.30
C ALA A 10 -20.65 -6.03 20.48
N ASN A 11 -19.77 -6.45 21.38
CA ASN A 11 -19.31 -5.64 22.51
C ASN A 11 -18.46 -4.46 22.04
N LEU A 12 -17.68 -4.63 20.98
CA LEU A 12 -16.90 -3.55 20.38
C LEU A 12 -17.81 -2.49 19.75
N LEU A 13 -18.84 -2.89 19.01
CA LEU A 13 -19.82 -1.95 18.45
C LEU A 13 -20.56 -1.16 19.53
N ARG A 14 -20.99 -1.83 20.61
CA ARG A 14 -21.59 -1.13 21.75
C ARG A 14 -20.62 -0.15 22.40
N ALA A 15 -19.35 -0.52 22.60
CA ALA A 15 -18.36 0.39 23.17
C ALA A 15 -18.18 1.67 22.33
N ARG A 16 -18.29 1.56 21.00
CA ARG A 16 -18.34 2.73 20.10
C ARG A 16 -19.60 3.58 20.34
N GLU A 17 -20.78 2.97 20.44
CA GLU A 17 -22.05 3.68 20.71
C GLU A 17 -22.02 4.46 22.02
N TYR A 18 -21.31 3.95 23.03
CA TYR A 18 -21.13 4.61 24.33
C TYR A 18 -19.96 5.61 24.38
N GLY A 19 -19.29 5.91 23.25
CA GLY A 19 -18.23 6.92 23.18
C GLY A 19 -16.86 6.46 23.71
N LEU A 20 -16.64 5.15 23.91
CA LEU A 20 -15.33 4.59 24.27
C LEU A 20 -14.45 4.37 23.02
N GLU A 21 -14.42 5.34 22.10
CA GLU A 21 -13.90 5.16 20.74
C GLU A 21 -12.39 4.88 20.68
N ASN A 22 -11.58 5.52 21.53
CA ASN A 22 -10.13 5.36 21.51
C ASN A 22 -9.68 3.94 21.87
N SER A 23 -10.37 3.27 22.79
CA SER A 23 -10.08 1.87 23.12
C SER A 23 -10.62 0.93 22.04
N PHE A 24 -11.79 1.24 21.45
CA PHE A 24 -12.36 0.46 20.36
C PHE A 24 -11.44 0.39 19.13
N ILE A 25 -10.92 1.53 18.66
CA ILE A 25 -10.06 1.59 17.47
C ILE A 25 -8.82 0.72 17.65
N HIS A 26 -8.13 0.88 18.78
CA HIS A 26 -6.89 0.14 19.04
C HIS A 26 -7.12 -1.37 19.20
N ILE A 27 -8.21 -1.76 19.88
CA ILE A 27 -8.56 -3.18 20.05
C ILE A 27 -8.92 -3.82 18.71
N GLU A 28 -9.75 -3.18 17.87
CA GLU A 28 -10.10 -3.72 16.56
C GLU A 28 -8.90 -3.77 15.61
N GLN A 29 -8.03 -2.76 15.60
CA GLN A 29 -6.80 -2.77 14.80
C GLN A 29 -5.88 -3.92 15.21
N THR A 30 -5.63 -4.08 16.51
CA THR A 30 -4.80 -5.16 17.04
C THR A 30 -5.41 -6.53 16.73
N ARG A 31 -6.73 -6.67 16.86
CA ARG A 31 -7.45 -7.91 16.51
C ARG A 31 -7.33 -8.23 15.02
N ARG A 32 -7.40 -7.24 14.13
CA ARG A 32 -7.23 -7.43 12.68
C ARG A 32 -5.80 -7.83 12.33
N LEU A 33 -4.80 -7.20 12.96
CA LEU A 33 -3.38 -7.54 12.77
C LEU A 33 -3.07 -8.94 13.28
N ALA A 34 -3.60 -9.34 14.44
CA ALA A 34 -3.41 -10.68 14.99
C ALA A 34 -4.01 -11.79 14.11
N ASN A 35 -5.04 -11.47 13.31
CA ASN A 35 -5.67 -12.39 12.36
C ASN A 35 -5.27 -12.10 10.91
N PHE A 36 -4.18 -11.37 10.68
CA PHE A 36 -3.75 -11.02 9.34
C PHE A 36 -3.28 -12.28 8.59
N THR A 37 -3.87 -12.50 7.42
CA THR A 37 -3.58 -13.66 6.57
C THR A 37 -3.40 -13.20 5.13
N LEU A 38 -2.72 -14.02 4.33
CA LEU A 38 -2.51 -13.74 2.90
C LEU A 38 -3.86 -13.64 2.18
N CYS A 39 -4.16 -12.47 1.59
CA CYS A 39 -5.35 -12.28 0.79
C CYS A 39 -5.19 -12.92 -0.60
N LYS A 40 -5.92 -14.01 -0.85
CA LYS A 40 -5.89 -14.72 -2.16
C LYS A 40 -6.80 -14.11 -3.22
N TYR A 41 -7.64 -13.15 -2.84
CA TYR A 41 -8.63 -12.51 -3.70
C TYR A 41 -8.14 -11.19 -4.31
N ARG A 42 -6.95 -10.74 -3.93
CA ARG A 42 -6.37 -9.47 -4.38
C ARG A 42 -4.99 -9.74 -4.95
N ASN A 43 -4.85 -9.58 -6.26
CA ASN A 43 -3.59 -9.72 -6.95
C ASN A 43 -3.11 -8.37 -7.45
N LEU A 44 -1.81 -8.13 -7.31
CA LEU A 44 -1.11 -7.04 -7.98
C LEU A 44 -0.64 -7.54 -9.33
N THR A 45 -0.93 -6.80 -10.39
CA THR A 45 -0.34 -7.05 -11.71
C THR A 45 1.16 -6.71 -11.64
N SER A 46 2.02 -7.70 -11.87
CA SER A 46 3.48 -7.52 -11.81
C SER A 46 4.02 -7.09 -13.16
N TYR A 47 4.60 -5.89 -13.20
CA TYR A 47 5.42 -5.40 -14.32
C TYR A 47 6.93 -5.48 -14.02
N HIS A 48 7.28 -5.91 -12.81
CA HIS A 48 8.68 -6.13 -12.45
C HIS A 48 9.12 -7.47 -13.03
N HIS A 49 10.12 -7.43 -13.91
CA HIS A 49 10.86 -8.60 -14.38
C HIS A 49 11.98 -9.02 -13.42
N SER A 50 12.14 -8.30 -12.31
CA SER A 50 13.16 -8.51 -11.29
C SER A 50 12.54 -8.52 -9.88
N SER A 51 13.34 -8.80 -8.85
CA SER A 51 12.90 -8.75 -7.46
C SER A 51 12.49 -7.32 -7.06
N ILE A 52 11.41 -7.20 -6.30
CA ILE A 52 10.99 -5.92 -5.73
C ILE A 52 11.88 -5.63 -4.51
N SER A 53 12.60 -4.51 -4.54
CA SER A 53 13.49 -4.08 -3.46
C SER A 53 12.81 -3.14 -2.48
N THR A 54 11.86 -2.33 -2.95
CA THR A 54 11.19 -1.31 -2.14
C THR A 54 9.71 -1.16 -2.50
N MET A 55 8.90 -0.76 -1.52
CA MET A 55 7.49 -0.40 -1.69
C MET A 55 7.15 0.81 -0.83
N SER A 56 6.38 1.77 -1.35
CA SER A 56 5.95 2.96 -0.64
C SER A 56 4.49 3.29 -0.95
N LEU A 57 3.68 3.46 0.10
CA LEU A 57 2.26 3.81 -0.03
C LEU A 57 2.10 5.33 0.10
N GLU A 58 1.27 5.89 -0.77
CA GLU A 58 0.85 7.29 -0.73
C GLU A 58 0.14 7.61 0.60
N GLN A 59 0.45 8.75 1.24
CA GLN A 59 0.06 9.02 2.63
C GLN A 59 -1.27 9.77 2.81
N SER A 60 -1.79 10.42 1.77
CA SER A 60 -3.01 11.24 1.86
C SER A 60 -4.28 10.41 1.72
N GLU A 61 -4.37 9.58 0.68
CA GLU A 61 -5.55 8.76 0.37
C GLU A 61 -5.26 7.27 0.44
N TYR A 62 -3.99 6.87 0.62
CA TYR A 62 -3.57 5.46 0.64
C TYR A 62 -4.00 4.69 -0.62
N ARG A 63 -4.10 5.41 -1.73
CA ARG A 63 -4.63 4.90 -2.99
C ARG A 63 -3.55 4.39 -3.92
N TYR A 64 -2.38 5.02 -3.93
CA TYR A 64 -1.32 4.65 -4.86
C TYR A 64 -0.17 3.97 -4.11
N LEU A 65 0.29 2.84 -4.64
CA LEU A 65 1.45 2.12 -4.15
C LEU A 65 2.56 2.22 -5.20
N LEU A 66 3.72 2.72 -4.80
CA LEU A 66 4.94 2.71 -5.60
C LEU A 66 5.75 1.46 -5.25
N SER A 67 6.27 0.77 -6.26
CA SER A 67 7.18 -0.37 -6.08
C SER A 67 8.44 -0.21 -6.93
N GLY A 68 9.60 -0.42 -6.33
CA GLY A 68 10.91 -0.36 -6.99
C GLY A 68 11.49 -1.76 -7.19
N GLY A 69 11.96 -2.04 -8.40
CA GLY A 69 12.65 -3.29 -8.78
C GLY A 69 14.16 -3.16 -8.66
N THR A 70 14.87 -4.28 -8.49
CA THR A 70 16.34 -4.32 -8.44
C THR A 70 17.00 -3.94 -9.77
N ASN A 71 16.25 -3.99 -10.87
CA ASN A 71 16.66 -3.54 -12.20
C ASN A 71 16.41 -2.04 -12.45
N GLY A 72 16.12 -1.25 -11.40
CA GLY A 72 15.91 0.20 -11.51
C GLY A 72 14.52 0.61 -12.01
N HIS A 73 13.58 -0.33 -12.20
CA HIS A 73 12.22 -0.01 -12.60
C HIS A 73 11.37 0.47 -11.42
N ILE A 74 10.52 1.46 -11.66
CA ILE A 74 9.53 1.94 -10.68
C ILE A 74 8.13 1.81 -11.28
N CYS A 75 7.23 1.13 -10.58
CA CYS A 75 5.83 0.94 -10.98
C CYS A 75 4.88 1.64 -10.00
N CYS A 76 3.73 2.11 -10.49
CA CYS A 76 2.64 2.63 -9.64
C CYS A 76 1.40 1.75 -9.79
N HIS A 77 0.89 1.30 -8.64
CA HIS A 77 -0.30 0.48 -8.52
C HIS A 77 -1.46 1.32 -7.98
N ASP A 78 -2.60 1.36 -8.68
CA ASP A 78 -3.83 1.94 -8.15
C ASP A 78 -4.52 0.92 -7.23
N MET A 79 -4.40 1.14 -5.93
CA MET A 79 -4.94 0.32 -4.85
C MET A 79 -6.42 0.64 -4.54
N PHE A 80 -7.09 1.41 -5.38
CA PHE A 80 -8.53 1.65 -5.28
C PHE A 80 -9.29 0.31 -5.09
N PRO A 81 -10.37 0.27 -4.30
CA PRO A 81 -11.11 -0.96 -4.00
C PRO A 81 -11.82 -1.50 -5.25
N SER A 82 -11.06 -2.17 -6.10
CA SER A 82 -11.51 -3.12 -7.10
C SER A 82 -10.75 -4.42 -6.89
N ASN A 83 -11.39 -5.54 -7.21
CA ASN A 83 -10.75 -6.86 -7.12
C ASN A 83 -9.52 -6.96 -8.04
N LEU A 84 -9.43 -6.10 -9.05
CA LEU A 84 -8.29 -5.94 -9.92
C LEU A 84 -7.51 -4.68 -9.53
N VAL A 85 -6.26 -4.83 -9.11
CA VAL A 85 -5.34 -3.68 -8.96
C VAL A 85 -4.78 -3.35 -10.34
N VAL A 86 -5.14 -2.16 -10.84
CA VAL A 86 -4.64 -1.64 -12.10
C VAL A 86 -3.26 -1.07 -11.86
N THR A 87 -2.25 -1.74 -12.39
CA THR A 87 -0.89 -1.23 -12.36
C THR A 87 -0.60 -0.48 -13.65
N HIS A 88 -0.13 0.74 -13.51
CA HIS A 88 0.30 1.55 -14.64
C HIS A 88 1.76 1.15 -14.95
N PRO A 89 2.07 0.82 -16.22
CA PRO A 89 3.38 0.30 -16.58
C PRO A 89 4.47 1.34 -16.30
N ILE A 90 5.63 0.81 -15.90
CA ILE A 90 6.94 1.45 -15.68
C ILE A 90 6.90 2.98 -15.87
N ILE A 91 6.89 3.68 -14.74
CA ILE A 91 6.95 5.14 -14.70
C ILE A 91 8.39 5.63 -14.89
N PHE A 92 9.35 4.81 -14.44
CA PHE A 92 10.75 5.17 -14.34
C PHE A 92 11.65 3.97 -14.52
N GLN A 93 12.76 4.16 -15.21
CA GLN A 93 13.87 3.21 -15.27
C GLN A 93 15.16 3.98 -14.94
N ILE A 94 15.83 3.58 -13.87
CA ILE A 94 17.15 4.08 -13.52
C ILE A 94 18.16 3.14 -14.17
N ASP A 95 18.80 3.59 -15.24
CA ASP A 95 19.87 2.83 -15.87
C ASP A 95 21.15 2.97 -15.06
N GLN A 96 21.77 1.84 -14.72
CA GLN A 96 23.10 1.80 -14.13
C GLN A 96 24.11 1.63 -15.26
N ASP A 97 24.49 2.74 -15.91
CA ASP A 97 25.62 2.74 -16.82
C ASP A 97 26.88 2.37 -16.04
N SER A 98 27.36 1.14 -16.25
CA SER A 98 28.55 0.58 -15.58
C SER A 98 29.88 1.12 -16.10
N ASN A 99 29.88 2.14 -16.96
CA ASN A 99 31.11 2.68 -17.52
C ASN A 99 31.05 4.20 -17.72
N GLN A 100 31.76 4.88 -16.83
CA GLN A 100 32.28 6.24 -16.92
C GLN A 100 31.30 7.41 -16.72
N ASN A 101 31.73 8.26 -15.78
CA ASN A 101 31.46 9.69 -15.65
C ASN A 101 30.03 10.09 -15.26
N HIS A 102 29.93 10.57 -14.01
CA HIS A 102 29.01 11.59 -13.52
C HIS A 102 27.93 12.08 -14.49
N HIS A 103 26.91 11.25 -14.70
CA HIS A 103 25.59 11.74 -15.03
C HIS A 103 24.67 11.27 -13.92
N ILE A 104 24.50 12.12 -12.92
CA ILE A 104 23.29 12.10 -12.12
C ILE A 104 22.19 12.42 -13.13
N ASN A 105 21.63 11.39 -13.76
CA ASN A 105 20.42 11.51 -14.54
C ASN A 105 19.32 11.83 -13.53
N ASN A 106 19.23 13.12 -13.19
CA ASN A 106 18.14 13.76 -12.48
C ASN A 106 16.89 13.58 -13.33
N ALA A 107 16.33 12.40 -13.27
CA ALA A 107 15.04 12.17 -13.83
C ALA A 107 14.07 12.58 -12.70
N CYS A 108 13.53 13.79 -12.86
CA CYS A 108 12.41 14.32 -12.12
C CYS A 108 11.19 14.27 -13.05
N THR A 109 10.54 13.11 -13.20
CA THR A 109 9.20 13.08 -13.80
C THR A 109 8.19 13.10 -12.67
N LEU A 110 7.63 14.28 -12.47
CA LEU A 110 6.53 14.54 -11.55
C LEU A 110 5.26 14.01 -12.22
N ILE A 111 4.94 12.74 -11.98
CA ILE A 111 3.64 12.20 -12.41
C ILE A 111 2.58 12.78 -11.48
N ARG A 112 1.87 13.80 -11.98
CA ARG A 112 0.57 14.18 -11.43
C ARG A 112 -0.39 13.03 -11.71
N TYR A 113 -0.76 12.32 -10.66
CA TYR A 113 -1.89 11.40 -10.69
C TYR A 113 -3.10 12.12 -11.32
N PRO A 114 -3.86 11.50 -12.24
CA PRO A 114 -5.10 12.09 -12.68
C PRO A 114 -5.99 12.22 -11.44
N TYR A 115 -6.23 13.46 -11.01
CA TYR A 115 -7.31 13.80 -10.10
C TYR A 115 -8.60 13.42 -10.81
N ARG A 116 -9.07 12.20 -10.60
CA ARG A 116 -10.38 11.77 -11.08
C ARG A 116 -11.39 12.36 -10.10
N SER A 117 -11.83 13.59 -10.38
CA SER A 117 -13.00 14.17 -9.73
C SER A 117 -14.15 13.19 -9.89
N ARG A 118 -14.60 12.59 -8.78
CA ARG A 118 -15.85 11.84 -8.77
C ARG A 118 -16.98 12.85 -8.97
N LEU A 119 -17.56 12.87 -10.16
CA LEU A 119 -18.97 13.20 -10.37
C LEU A 119 -19.76 11.89 -10.35
#